data_AF-A0AAJ2VDG0-F1
#
_entry.id   AF-A0AAJ2VDG0-F1
#
_cell.length_a   1.000
_cell.length_b   1.000
_cell.length_c   1.000
_cell.angle_alpha   90.00
_cell.angle_beta   90.00
_cell.angle_gamma   90.00
#
_symmetry.space_group_name_H-M   'P 1'
#
loop_
_entity.id
_entity.type
_entity.pdbx_description
1 polymer ?
#
loop_
_entity_poly.entity_id
_entity_poly.type
_entity_poly.pdbx_seq_one_letter_code
_entity_poly.pdbx_strand_id
1 'polypeptide(L)'
;MKKITRFMGPIFAATLVACSYEPTGRWEATDTVNIYSNNDHPLVIAFVVEKGEICAISEDIIIRKDLGYAQVSCEKGRGWDKSGRFKKISD
;
A
#
# COMPACT_ATOMS: atom_id res chain seq x y z
N MET A 1 56.66 -19.77 -1.98
CA MET A 1 55.73 -18.70 -2.40
C MET A 1 54.35 -19.34 -2.61
N LYS A 2 53.36 -19.00 -1.77
CA LYS A 2 52.08 -19.72 -1.66
C LYS A 2 51.00 -18.94 -2.41
N LYS A 3 50.54 -19.43 -3.56
CA LYS A 3 49.45 -18.82 -4.35
C LYS A 3 48.11 -19.13 -3.66
N ILE A 4 47.46 -18.11 -3.13
CA ILE A 4 46.11 -18.20 -2.56
C ILE A 4 45.13 -17.85 -3.67
N THR A 5 44.49 -18.86 -4.22
CA THR A 5 43.44 -18.75 -5.24
C THR A 5 42.20 -18.13 -4.59
N ARG A 6 41.85 -16.90 -4.97
CA ARG A 6 40.58 -16.26 -4.59
C ARG A 6 39.44 -16.97 -5.33
N PHE A 7 38.66 -17.77 -4.62
CA PHE A 7 37.35 -18.20 -5.09
C PHE A 7 36.39 -17.02 -5.00
N MET A 8 36.12 -16.36 -6.13
CA MET A 8 34.94 -15.51 -6.31
C MET A 8 33.72 -16.43 -6.37
N GLY A 9 33.10 -16.68 -5.21
CA GLY A 9 31.77 -17.28 -5.15
C GLY A 9 30.72 -16.25 -5.55
N PRO A 10 29.65 -16.65 -6.27
CA PRO A 10 28.57 -15.74 -6.65
C PRO A 10 27.81 -15.28 -5.41
N ILE A 11 27.65 -13.96 -5.28
CA ILE A 11 26.78 -13.34 -4.28
C ILE A 11 25.34 -13.66 -4.70
N PHE A 12 24.72 -14.64 -4.04
CA PHE A 12 23.28 -14.84 -4.13
C PHE A 12 22.60 -13.62 -3.47
N ALA A 13 22.16 -12.67 -4.29
CA ALA A 13 21.32 -11.57 -3.85
C ALA A 13 19.94 -12.16 -3.50
N ALA A 14 19.69 -12.36 -2.21
CA ALA A 14 18.36 -12.65 -1.71
C ALA A 14 17.46 -11.44 -2.00
N THR A 15 16.62 -11.52 -3.03
CA THR A 15 15.55 -10.54 -3.23
C THR A 15 14.57 -10.72 -2.08
N LEU A 16 14.68 -9.89 -1.06
CA LEU A 16 13.64 -9.73 -0.05
C LEU A 16 12.40 -9.23 -0.79
N VAL A 17 11.49 -10.16 -1.12
CA VAL A 17 10.13 -9.81 -1.52
C VAL A 17 9.47 -9.26 -0.26
N ALA A 18 9.66 -7.97 0.01
CA ALA A 18 8.84 -7.29 0.98
C ALA A 18 7.40 -7.40 0.45
N CYS A 19 6.48 -7.98 1.22
CA CYS A 19 5.05 -7.87 0.92
C CYS A 19 4.74 -6.38 0.81
N SER A 20 4.60 -5.92 -0.43
CA SER A 20 4.47 -4.52 -0.75
C SER A 20 2.98 -4.23 -0.71
N TYR A 21 2.53 -3.45 0.28
CA TYR A 21 1.16 -2.93 0.35
C TYR A 21 0.94 -1.83 -0.70
N GLU A 22 1.46 -2.02 -1.90
CA GLU A 22 1.52 -1.02 -2.94
C GLU A 22 0.13 -0.84 -3.55
N PRO A 23 -0.40 0.40 -3.59
CA PRO A 23 -1.69 0.65 -4.21
C PRO A 23 -1.59 0.49 -5.72
N THR A 24 -2.46 -0.32 -6.29
CA THR A 24 -2.49 -0.59 -7.73
C THR A 24 -3.92 -0.55 -8.29
N GLY A 25 -4.03 -0.67 -9.62
CA GLY A 25 -5.32 -0.71 -10.32
C GLY A 25 -6.09 0.61 -10.30
N ARG A 26 -7.33 0.56 -10.78
CA ARG A 26 -8.27 1.68 -10.76
C ARG A 26 -9.50 1.32 -9.95
N TRP A 27 -9.73 2.07 -8.90
CA TRP A 27 -10.81 1.87 -7.95
C TRP A 27 -11.63 3.15 -7.84
N GLU A 28 -12.93 3.03 -8.01
CA GLU A 28 -13.87 4.14 -7.87
C GLU A 28 -14.42 4.18 -6.44
N ALA A 29 -14.37 5.35 -5.81
CA ALA A 29 -15.01 5.58 -4.52
C ALA A 29 -16.54 5.51 -4.67
N THR A 30 -17.19 4.61 -3.93
CA THR A 30 -18.65 4.42 -4.00
C THR A 30 -19.43 5.44 -3.15
N ASP A 31 -18.73 6.19 -2.30
CA ASP A 31 -19.22 7.20 -1.38
C ASP A 31 -18.08 8.18 -1.01
N THR A 32 -18.36 9.23 -0.23
CA THR A 32 -17.32 10.13 0.30
C THR A 32 -16.49 9.44 1.39
N VAL A 33 -15.17 9.33 1.22
CA VAL A 33 -14.24 8.57 2.07
C VAL A 33 -13.17 9.45 2.71
N ASN A 34 -13.02 9.35 4.03
CA ASN A 34 -11.88 9.93 4.74
C ASN A 34 -10.66 9.02 4.59
N ILE A 35 -9.57 9.57 4.08
CA ILE A 35 -8.27 8.90 4.01
C ILE A 35 -7.39 9.40 5.14
N TYR A 36 -6.76 8.48 5.87
CA TYR A 36 -5.99 8.78 7.06
C TYR A 36 -4.48 8.82 6.78
N SER A 37 -3.74 9.72 7.44
CA SER A 37 -2.28 9.79 7.33
C SER A 37 -1.57 8.65 8.06
N ASN A 38 -2.27 7.99 8.98
CA ASN A 38 -1.80 6.88 9.79
C ASN A 38 -2.84 5.74 9.84
N ASN A 39 -2.40 4.57 10.26
CA ASN A 39 -3.24 3.40 10.55
C ASN A 39 -3.14 2.97 12.02
N ASP A 40 -2.75 3.91 12.89
CA ASP A 40 -2.74 3.76 14.34
C ASP A 40 -3.46 4.92 15.01
N HIS A 41 -4.08 4.65 16.15
CA HIS A 41 -4.85 5.65 16.89
C HIS A 41 -3.92 6.64 17.63
N PRO A 42 -4.25 7.94 17.66
CA PRO A 42 -5.44 8.55 17.07
C PRO A 42 -5.33 8.69 15.55
N LEU A 43 -6.43 8.41 14.85
CA LEU A 43 -6.49 8.56 13.40
C LEU A 43 -6.56 10.04 13.02
N VAL A 44 -5.76 10.43 12.04
CA VAL A 44 -5.74 11.81 11.51
C VAL A 44 -6.14 11.78 10.05
N ILE A 45 -7.18 12.53 9.67
CA ILE A 45 -7.62 12.66 8.28
C ILE A 45 -6.57 13.45 7.50
N ALA A 46 -6.03 12.84 6.45
CA ALA A 46 -5.11 13.49 5.52
C ALA A 46 -5.88 14.28 4.44
N PHE A 47 -6.89 13.64 3.84
CA PHE A 47 -7.75 14.23 2.82
C PHE A 47 -9.06 13.44 2.69
N VAL A 48 -9.99 14.01 1.94
CA VAL A 48 -11.29 13.40 1.62
C VAL A 48 -11.33 13.05 0.13
N VAL A 49 -11.75 11.82 -0.16
CA VAL A 49 -12.06 11.33 -1.50
C VAL A 49 -13.57 11.43 -1.70
N GLU A 50 -14.01 12.10 -2.76
CA GLU A 50 -15.42 12.23 -3.10
C GLU A 50 -15.92 11.03 -3.88
N LYS A 51 -17.23 10.77 -3.79
CA LYS A 51 -17.88 9.71 -4.58
C LYS A 51 -17.59 9.89 -6.08
N GLY A 52 -17.18 8.81 -6.73
CA GLY A 52 -16.83 8.76 -8.16
C GLY A 52 -15.37 9.09 -8.46
N GLU A 53 -14.59 9.57 -7.49
CA GLU A 53 -13.15 9.77 -7.68
C GLU A 53 -12.42 8.42 -7.82
N ILE A 54 -11.35 8.41 -8.63
CA ILE A 54 -10.55 7.23 -8.91
C ILE A 54 -9.24 7.27 -8.15
N CYS A 55 -8.93 6.17 -7.46
CA CYS A 55 -7.67 5.96 -6.78
C CYS A 55 -7.09 4.58 -7.11
N ALA A 56 -5.81 4.40 -6.82
CA ALA A 56 -5.21 3.08 -6.68
C ALA A 56 -5.36 2.61 -5.23
N ILE A 57 -5.66 1.33 -5.02
CA ILE A 57 -5.89 0.73 -3.69
C ILE A 57 -5.03 -0.53 -3.59
N SER A 58 -4.42 -0.77 -2.45
CA SER A 58 -3.73 -2.04 -2.20
C SER A 58 -4.75 -3.13 -1.93
N GLU A 59 -4.64 -4.24 -2.65
CA GLU A 59 -5.45 -5.44 -2.40
C GLU A 59 -5.07 -6.12 -1.07
N ASP A 60 -3.84 -5.89 -0.61
CA ASP A 60 -3.37 -6.35 0.68
C ASP A 60 -3.87 -5.44 1.82
N ILE A 61 -4.47 -6.07 2.82
CA ILE A 61 -5.03 -5.39 3.99
C ILE A 61 -4.12 -5.61 5.20
N ILE A 62 -3.77 -4.53 5.89
CA ILE A 62 -3.11 -4.60 7.20
C ILE A 62 -4.16 -4.58 8.30
N ILE A 63 -4.15 -5.57 9.18
CA ILE A 63 -4.98 -5.57 10.38
C ILE A 63 -4.25 -4.86 11.53
N ARG A 64 -4.91 -3.86 12.12
CA ARG A 64 -4.46 -3.14 13.32
C ARG A 64 -5.65 -2.92 14.25
N LYS A 65 -5.55 -3.43 15.49
CA LYS A 65 -6.60 -3.25 16.53
C LYS A 65 -7.99 -3.61 15.97
N ASP A 66 -8.08 -4.77 15.33
CA ASP A 66 -9.29 -5.34 14.72
C ASP A 66 -9.88 -4.57 13.53
N LEU A 67 -9.19 -3.54 13.03
CA LEU A 67 -9.55 -2.79 11.84
C LEU A 67 -8.61 -3.14 10.68
N GLY A 68 -9.19 -3.37 9.50
CA GLY A 68 -8.46 -3.56 8.25
C GLY A 68 -8.17 -2.23 7.58
N TYR A 69 -6.93 -2.04 7.15
CA TYR A 69 -6.47 -0.86 6.44
C TYR A 69 -5.87 -1.23 5.08
N ALA A 70 -6.36 -0.60 4.02
CA ALA A 70 -5.75 -0.64 2.70
C ALA A 70 -4.93 0.64 2.47
N GLN A 71 -3.76 0.52 1.86
CA GLN A 71 -3.05 1.72 1.41
C GLN A 71 -3.74 2.27 0.15
N VAL A 72 -3.87 3.59 0.08
CA VAL A 72 -4.57 4.31 -0.98
C VAL A 72 -3.64 5.34 -1.60
N SER A 73 -3.69 5.46 -2.92
CA SER A 73 -2.99 6.50 -3.69
C SER A 73 -3.96 7.16 -4.66
N CYS A 74 -4.31 8.42 -4.41
CA CYS A 74 -5.18 9.25 -5.22
C CYS A 74 -4.38 10.46 -5.77
N GLU A 75 -4.99 11.25 -6.65
CA GLU A 75 -4.41 12.54 -7.11
C GLU A 75 -4.10 13.49 -5.94
N LYS A 76 -4.98 13.51 -4.93
CA LYS A 76 -4.85 14.32 -3.71
C LYS A 76 -3.70 13.89 -2.79
N GLY A 77 -3.18 12.67 -2.94
CA GLY A 77 -2.10 12.13 -2.12
C GLY A 77 -2.25 10.67 -1.75
N ARG A 78 -1.48 10.24 -0.75
CA ARG A 78 -1.43 8.86 -0.25
C ARG A 78 -1.87 8.77 1.21
N GLY A 79 -2.45 7.63 1.59
CA GLY A 79 -2.84 7.37 2.98
C GLY A 79 -3.48 6.00 3.16
N TRP A 80 -4.33 5.89 4.18
CA TRP A 80 -4.97 4.64 4.58
C TRP A 80 -6.49 4.75 4.52
N ASP A 81 -7.14 3.78 3.88
CA ASP A 81 -8.59 3.57 3.94
C ASP A 81 -8.90 2.43 4.92
N LYS A 82 -9.99 2.57 5.66
CA LYS A 82 -10.57 1.51 6.51
C LYS A 82 -12.06 1.27 6.25
N SER A 83 -12.61 1.91 5.22
CA SER A 83 -14.05 1.94 4.97
C SER A 83 -14.49 0.86 3.98
N GLY A 84 -13.60 0.40 3.10
CA GLY A 84 -13.96 -0.58 2.06
C GLY A 84 -14.94 -0.03 1.01
N ARG A 85 -15.08 1.31 0.93
CA ARG A 85 -16.03 1.97 0.01
C ARG A 85 -15.38 2.30 -1.36
N PHE A 86 -14.58 1.37 -1.84
CA PHE A 86 -13.95 1.42 -3.16
C PHE A 86 -14.36 0.19 -3.97
N LYS A 87 -14.66 0.37 -5.25
CA LYS A 87 -14.96 -0.71 -6.18
C LYS A 87 -13.92 -0.74 -7.28
N LYS A 88 -13.29 -1.89 -7.51
CA LYS A 88 -12.38 -2.08 -8.65
C LYS A 88 -13.17 -1.95 -9.96
N ILE A 89 -12.68 -1.12 -10.88
CA ILE A 89 -13.32 -0.88 -12.18
C ILE A 89 -12.46 -1.35 -13.36
N SER A 90 -11.19 -1.67 -13.14
CA SER A 90 -10.33 -2.35 -14.12
C SER A 90 -9.14 -3.03 -13.44
N ASP A 91 -8.62 -4.09 -14.07
CA ASP A 91 -7.32 -4.71 -13.76
C ASP A 91 -6.17 -3.97 -14.45
#